data_AF-I2QF83-F1
#
_entry.id   AF-I2QF83-F1
#
_cell.length_a   1.000
_cell.length_b   1.000
_cell.length_c   1.000
_cell.angle_alpha   90.00
_cell.angle_beta   90.00
_cell.angle_gamma   90.00
#
_symmetry.space_group_name_H-M   'P 1'
#
loop_
_entity.id
_entity.type
_entity.pdbx_description
1 polymer ?
#
loop_
_entity_poly.entity_id
_entity_poly.type
_entity_poly.pdbx_seq_one_letter_code
_entity_poly.pdbx_strand_id
1 'polypeptide(L)'
;MAELIKVGEMQLRFLRTKYDTSGALDMFEVVIPPNSRMPVPHHHRDWEETIYGLEGVITWTVAGKRIEIKPRDDLFIPRGVVHGFVNETQAIAKMLCVLTPGVLGPEFFREMAIAIGGPAPPDPARMGEIMKCHGLIPAPS
;
A
#
# COMPACT_ATOMS: atom_id res chain seq x y z
N MET A 1 -4.31 6.42 20.00
CA MET A 1 -3.62 7.33 19.05
C MET A 1 -3.45 6.56 17.75
N ALA A 2 -3.58 7.22 16.60
CA ALA A 2 -3.32 6.60 15.30
C ALA A 2 -1.84 6.14 15.25
N GLU A 3 -1.60 4.88 14.91
CA GLU A 3 -0.25 4.32 14.82
C GLU A 3 0.43 4.77 13.53
N LEU A 4 1.72 5.13 13.62
CA LEU A 4 2.59 5.48 12.50
C LEU A 4 3.59 4.35 12.24
N ILE A 5 3.57 3.77 11.04
CA ILE A 5 4.47 2.70 10.61
C ILE A 5 5.32 3.21 9.45
N LYS A 6 6.64 3.03 9.50
CA LYS A 6 7.56 3.37 8.42
C LYS A 6 7.92 2.12 7.62
N VAL A 7 7.70 2.13 6.32
CA VAL A 7 8.04 1.03 5.41
C VAL A 7 8.99 1.57 4.34
N GLY A 8 10.28 1.33 4.52
CA GLY A 8 11.31 2.11 3.84
C GLY A 8 11.15 3.60 4.15
N GLU A 9 11.11 4.42 3.11
CA GLU A 9 10.90 5.87 3.24
C GLU A 9 9.41 6.27 3.34
N MET A 10 8.48 5.34 3.05
CA MET A 10 7.04 5.61 3.14
C MET A 10 6.55 5.58 4.58
N GLN A 11 5.52 6.38 4.87
CA GLN A 11 4.91 6.43 6.20
C GLN A 11 3.42 6.12 6.10
N LEU A 12 2.94 5.20 6.93
CA LEU A 12 1.55 4.80 7.01
C LEU A 12 0.96 5.23 8.36
N ARG A 13 -0.19 5.92 8.33
CA ARG A 13 -0.95 6.27 9.53
C ARG A 13 -2.32 5.59 9.51
N PHE A 14 -2.52 4.61 10.39
CA PHE A 14 -3.80 3.92 10.51
C PHE A 14 -4.85 4.81 11.19
N LEU A 15 -5.96 5.02 10.49
CA LEU A 15 -7.13 5.76 10.99
C LEU A 15 -8.18 4.81 11.57
N ARG A 16 -8.35 3.64 10.94
CA ARG A 16 -9.20 2.53 11.37
C ARG A 16 -8.53 1.22 11.04
N THR A 17 -8.77 0.22 11.87
CA THR A 17 -8.27 -1.14 11.68
C THR A 17 -9.41 -2.13 11.71
N LYS A 18 -9.20 -3.32 11.15
CA LYS A 18 -10.14 -4.45 11.27
C LYS A 18 -10.59 -4.73 12.71
N TYR A 19 -9.79 -4.38 13.72
CA TYR A 19 -10.15 -4.59 15.12
C TYR A 19 -11.22 -3.61 15.61
N ASP A 20 -11.10 -2.32 15.28
CA ASP A 20 -12.07 -1.30 15.69
C ASP A 20 -13.29 -1.21 14.76
N THR A 21 -13.17 -1.70 13.53
CA THR A 21 -14.27 -1.76 12.56
C THR A 21 -15.03 -3.08 12.58
N SER A 22 -14.72 -4.00 13.50
CA SER A 22 -15.29 -5.36 13.52
C SER A 22 -15.14 -6.09 12.17
N GLY A 23 -13.98 -5.90 11.52
CA GLY A 23 -13.64 -6.50 10.23
C GLY A 23 -14.24 -5.80 9.02
N ALA A 24 -14.96 -4.68 9.17
CA ALA A 24 -15.58 -4.00 8.04
C ALA A 24 -14.57 -3.37 7.08
N LEU A 25 -13.52 -2.73 7.61
CA LEU A 25 -12.45 -2.13 6.80
C LEU A 25 -11.14 -1.91 7.57
N ASP A 26 -10.04 -1.83 6.83
CA ASP A 26 -8.83 -1.10 7.25
C ASP A 26 -8.79 0.22 6.49
N MET A 27 -8.43 1.32 7.16
CA MET A 27 -8.27 2.63 6.52
C MET A 27 -7.05 3.34 7.07
N PHE A 28 -6.15 3.75 6.18
CA PHE A 28 -4.89 4.38 6.54
C PHE A 28 -4.44 5.38 5.49
N GLU A 29 -3.75 6.42 5.93
CA GLU A 29 -3.05 7.34 5.03
C GLU A 29 -1.65 6.83 4.73
N VAL A 30 -1.18 7.05 3.51
CA VAL A 30 0.20 6.78 3.10
C VAL A 30 0.84 8.08 2.61
N VAL A 31 2.01 8.41 3.17
CA VAL A 31 2.89 9.47 2.67
C VAL A 31 4.02 8.82 1.87
N ILE A 32 4.18 9.25 0.63
CA ILE A 32 5.10 8.69 -0.35
C ILE A 32 6.11 9.78 -0.74
N PRO A 33 7.39 9.64 -0.35
CA PRO A 33 8.41 10.62 -0.69
C PRO A 33 8.69 10.69 -2.20
N PRO A 34 9.39 11.75 -2.65
CA PRO A 34 9.87 11.85 -4.02
C PRO A 34 10.61 10.59 -4.47
N ASN A 35 10.39 10.20 -5.73
CA ASN A 35 11.08 9.07 -6.39
C ASN A 35 10.90 7.72 -5.68
N SER A 36 9.94 7.59 -4.75
CA SER A 36 9.62 6.35 -4.04
C SER A 36 8.57 5.54 -4.78
N ARG A 37 8.61 4.21 -4.61
CA ARG A 37 7.66 3.29 -5.26
C ARG A 37 7.20 2.19 -4.31
N MET A 38 6.05 1.61 -4.62
CA MET A 38 5.64 0.35 -4.02
C MET A 38 6.71 -0.71 -4.31
N PRO A 39 7.21 -1.44 -3.29
CA PRO A 39 8.34 -2.35 -3.48
C PRO A 39 8.05 -3.51 -4.45
N VAL A 40 6.82 -4.05 -4.41
CA VAL A 40 6.43 -5.21 -5.19
C VAL A 40 5.00 -4.99 -5.74
N PRO A 41 4.81 -4.87 -7.06
CA PRO A 41 3.48 -4.92 -7.66
C PRO A 41 2.77 -6.23 -7.32
N HIS A 42 1.48 -6.19 -7.05
CA HIS A 42 0.74 -7.36 -6.58
C HIS A 42 -0.75 -7.26 -6.86
N HIS A 43 -1.48 -8.33 -6.56
CA HIS A 43 -2.93 -8.30 -6.44
C HIS A 43 -3.39 -8.90 -5.12
N HIS A 44 -4.60 -8.54 -4.72
CA HIS A 44 -5.27 -9.08 -3.54
C HIS A 44 -6.05 -10.34 -3.90
N ARG A 45 -5.98 -11.37 -3.06
CA ARG A 45 -6.75 -12.60 -3.28
C ARG A 45 -8.25 -12.38 -2.99
N ASP A 46 -8.57 -11.76 -1.85
CA ASP A 46 -9.92 -11.83 -1.27
C ASP A 46 -10.54 -10.47 -0.88
N TRP A 47 -9.95 -9.34 -1.26
CA TRP A 47 -10.45 -8.01 -0.89
C TRP A 47 -10.17 -6.95 -1.96
N GLU A 48 -10.95 -5.88 -1.90
CA GLU A 48 -10.84 -4.71 -2.74
C GLU A 48 -10.00 -3.62 -2.05
N GLU A 49 -9.43 -2.73 -2.86
CA GLU A 49 -8.74 -1.54 -2.37
C GLU A 49 -9.29 -0.30 -3.07
N THR A 50 -9.59 0.73 -2.29
CA THR A 50 -9.95 2.06 -2.79
C THR A 50 -8.89 3.06 -2.37
N ILE A 51 -8.41 3.84 -3.33
CA ILE A 51 -7.42 4.90 -3.14
C ILE A 51 -8.11 6.24 -3.35
N TYR A 52 -7.80 7.21 -2.50
CA TYR A 52 -8.25 8.58 -2.66
C TYR A 52 -7.08 9.56 -2.48
N GLY A 53 -6.86 10.44 -3.45
CA GLY A 53 -5.75 11.38 -3.42
C GLY A 53 -5.97 12.51 -2.40
N LEU A 54 -4.95 12.79 -1.59
CA LEU A 54 -4.99 13.84 -0.56
C LEU A 54 -4.03 15.00 -0.86
N GLU A 55 -2.82 14.70 -1.35
CA GLU A 55 -1.76 15.68 -1.59
C GLU A 55 -0.82 15.20 -2.69
N GLY A 56 -0.27 16.10 -3.50
CA GLY A 56 0.67 15.74 -4.57
C GLY A 56 0.03 14.85 -5.66
N VAL A 57 0.86 14.15 -6.41
CA VAL A 57 0.43 13.25 -7.49
C VAL A 57 1.10 11.90 -7.33
N ILE A 58 0.32 10.82 -7.36
CA ILE A 58 0.82 9.44 -7.39
C ILE A 58 0.46 8.82 -8.73
N THR A 59 1.43 8.22 -9.42
CA THR A 59 1.15 7.43 -10.61
C THR A 59 0.93 5.97 -10.22
N TRP A 60 -0.29 5.49 -10.39
CA TRP A 60 -0.66 4.10 -10.27
C TRP A 60 -0.52 3.38 -11.62
N THR A 61 -0.11 2.12 -11.58
CA THR A 61 -0.22 1.18 -12.70
C THR A 61 -1.20 0.10 -12.29
N VAL A 62 -2.35 0.01 -12.95
CA VAL A 62 -3.42 -0.95 -12.65
C VAL A 62 -3.77 -1.69 -13.93
N ALA A 63 -3.68 -3.03 -13.91
CA ALA A 63 -3.87 -3.87 -15.10
C ALA A 63 -3.03 -3.38 -16.31
N GLY A 64 -1.79 -2.94 -16.06
CA GLY A 64 -0.87 -2.41 -17.08
C GLY A 64 -1.17 -0.99 -17.56
N LYS A 65 -2.22 -0.34 -17.07
CA LYS A 65 -2.57 1.05 -17.42
C LYS A 65 -2.07 2.01 -16.37
N ARG A 66 -1.46 3.12 -16.81
CA ARG A 66 -1.00 4.19 -15.92
C ARG A 66 -2.12 5.19 -15.66
N ILE A 67 -2.32 5.52 -14.39
CA ILE A 67 -3.39 6.40 -13.90
C ILE A 67 -2.75 7.35 -12.88
N GLU A 68 -2.88 8.65 -13.09
CA GLU A 68 -2.47 9.64 -12.09
C GLU A 68 -3.61 9.85 -11.08
N ILE A 69 -3.27 9.87 -9.79
CA ILE A 69 -4.20 10.20 -8.70
C ILE A 69 -3.73 11.50 -8.05
N LYS A 70 -4.54 12.54 -8.18
CA LYS A 70 -4.34 13.89 -7.65
C LYS A 70 -5.29 14.13 -6.47
N PRO A 71 -5.19 15.24 -5.72
CA PRO A 71 -6.11 15.49 -4.64
C PRO A 71 -7.55 15.52 -5.15
N ARG A 72 -8.43 14.76 -4.50
CA ARG A 72 -9.85 14.54 -4.86
C ARG A 72 -10.13 13.57 -6.01
N ASP A 73 -9.11 12.94 -6.59
CA ASP A 73 -9.31 11.79 -7.47
C ASP A 73 -9.43 10.51 -6.64
N ASP A 74 -10.19 9.55 -7.16
CA ASP A 74 -10.30 8.20 -6.59
C ASP A 74 -9.90 7.12 -7.60
N LEU A 75 -9.53 5.96 -7.07
CA LEU A 75 -9.23 4.76 -7.83
C LEU A 75 -9.72 3.53 -7.06
N PHE A 76 -10.60 2.78 -7.70
CA PHE A 76 -11.05 1.48 -7.20
C PHE A 76 -10.26 0.35 -7.85
N ILE A 77 -9.70 -0.54 -7.03
CA ILE A 77 -8.89 -1.67 -7.46
C ILE A 77 -9.62 -2.97 -7.04
N PRO A 78 -10.25 -3.67 -8.00
CA PRO A 78 -10.87 -4.95 -7.72
C PRO A 78 -9.84 -6.00 -7.30
N ARG A 79 -10.27 -6.96 -6.47
CA ARG A 79 -9.49 -8.18 -6.18
C ARG A 79 -9.02 -8.86 -7.48
N GLY A 80 -7.86 -9.51 -7.45
CA GLY A 80 -7.27 -10.17 -8.62
C GLY A 80 -6.62 -9.24 -9.64
N VAL A 81 -6.75 -7.92 -9.51
CA VAL A 81 -6.13 -6.96 -10.42
C VAL A 81 -4.74 -6.58 -9.92
N VAL A 82 -3.72 -6.82 -10.75
CA VAL A 82 -2.35 -6.40 -10.46
C VAL A 82 -2.25 -4.88 -10.46
N HIS A 83 -1.69 -4.34 -9.39
CA HIS A 83 -1.48 -2.91 -9.20
C HIS A 83 -0.10 -2.59 -8.60
N GLY A 84 0.33 -1.35 -8.83
CA GLY A 84 1.64 -0.77 -8.53
C GLY A 84 1.49 0.73 -8.37
N PHE A 85 2.30 1.39 -7.54
CA PHE A 85 2.39 2.85 -7.58
C PHE A 85 3.83 3.35 -7.50
N VAL A 86 4.03 4.56 -8.04
CA VAL A 86 5.29 5.30 -7.98
C VAL A 86 4.98 6.79 -7.83
N ASN A 87 5.76 7.48 -6.99
CA ASN A 87 5.82 8.93 -6.99
C ASN A 87 7.01 9.37 -7.85
N GLU A 88 6.73 9.77 -9.09
CA GLU A 88 7.74 10.24 -10.06
C GLU A 88 8.03 11.74 -9.92
N THR A 89 7.40 12.40 -8.96
CA THR A 89 7.54 13.84 -8.73
C THR A 89 8.67 14.15 -7.74
N GLN A 90 9.03 15.43 -7.67
CA GLN A 90 9.98 15.94 -6.64
C GLN A 90 9.27 16.44 -5.37
N ALA A 91 7.95 16.28 -5.28
CA ALA A 91 7.16 16.61 -4.10
C ALA A 91 6.74 15.34 -3.36
N ILE A 92 6.39 15.47 -2.09
CA ILE A 92 5.69 14.38 -1.39
C ILE A 92 4.31 14.18 -2.02
N ALA A 93 3.81 12.95 -1.93
CA ALA A 93 2.44 12.64 -2.28
C ALA A 93 1.76 11.93 -1.11
N LYS A 94 0.45 12.14 -0.95
CA LYS A 94 -0.34 11.54 0.13
C LYS A 94 -1.65 10.99 -0.44
N MET A 95 -2.01 9.80 0.00
CA MET A 95 -3.27 9.14 -0.36
C MET A 95 -3.89 8.47 0.85
N LEU A 96 -5.21 8.33 0.83
CA LEU A 96 -5.97 7.46 1.71
C LEU A 96 -6.14 6.10 1.02
N CYS A 97 -5.85 5.02 1.72
CA CYS A 97 -6.15 3.66 1.31
C CYS A 97 -7.27 3.10 2.20
N VAL A 98 -8.23 2.42 1.58
CA VAL A 98 -9.32 1.71 2.24
C VAL A 98 -9.37 0.29 1.70
N LEU A 99 -9.26 -0.70 2.59
CA LEU A 99 -9.40 -2.11 2.27
C LEU A 99 -10.74 -2.62 2.79
N THR A 100 -11.50 -3.31 1.93
CA THR A 100 -12.79 -3.91 2.29
C THR A 100 -12.84 -5.38 1.85
N PRO A 101 -13.13 -6.33 2.76
CA PRO A 101 -13.23 -6.16 4.21
C PRO A 101 -11.89 -5.76 4.86
N GLY A 102 -11.91 -5.44 6.14
CA GLY A 102 -10.68 -5.20 6.92
C GLY A 102 -9.94 -6.50 7.14
N VAL A 103 -8.73 -6.62 6.58
CA VAL A 103 -7.99 -7.89 6.48
C VAL A 103 -6.54 -7.76 6.91
N LEU A 104 -5.84 -6.73 6.43
CA LEU A 104 -4.40 -6.62 6.56
C LEU A 104 -4.00 -6.26 7.97
N GLY A 105 -4.62 -5.20 8.50
CA GLY A 105 -4.22 -4.56 9.75
C GLY A 105 -2.78 -3.99 9.69
N PRO A 106 -2.31 -3.42 10.82
CA PRO A 106 -0.96 -2.88 10.93
C PRO A 106 0.14 -3.96 10.89
N GLU A 107 -0.19 -5.22 11.17
CA GLU A 107 0.78 -6.32 11.31
C GLU A 107 1.59 -6.54 10.03
N PHE A 108 0.91 -6.61 8.87
CA PHE A 108 1.58 -6.75 7.58
C PHE A 108 2.64 -5.66 7.35
N PHE A 109 2.27 -4.40 7.60
CA PHE A 109 3.18 -3.28 7.37
C PHE A 109 4.35 -3.25 8.36
N ARG A 110 4.16 -3.72 9.60
CA ARG A 110 5.26 -3.90 10.55
C ARG A 110 6.23 -4.98 10.09
N GLU A 111 5.73 -6.11 9.59
CA GLU A 111 6.58 -7.17 9.04
C GLU A 111 7.36 -6.69 7.81
N MET A 112 6.70 -5.97 6.91
CA MET A 112 7.36 -5.34 5.76
C MET A 112 8.38 -4.28 6.16
N ALA A 113 8.10 -3.48 7.21
CA ALA A 113 9.05 -2.51 7.75
C ALA A 113 10.33 -3.18 8.23
N ILE A 114 10.23 -4.31 8.92
CA ILE A 114 11.38 -5.10 9.38
C ILE A 114 12.14 -5.69 8.18
N ALA A 115 11.42 -6.23 7.19
CA ALA A 115 12.04 -6.85 6.02
C ALA A 115 12.80 -5.85 5.13
N ILE A 116 12.37 -4.58 5.11
CA ILE A 116 12.98 -3.52 4.28
C ILE A 116 14.01 -2.70 5.08
N GLY A 117 13.80 -2.48 6.37
CA GLY A 117 14.60 -1.56 7.20
C GLY A 117 15.90 -2.14 7.78
N GLY A 118 16.31 -3.34 7.36
CA GLY A 118 17.55 -3.97 7.79
C GLY A 118 18.82 -3.32 7.20
N PRO A 119 20.01 -3.63 7.74
CA PRO A 119 21.28 -3.13 7.20
C PRO A 119 21.68 -3.77 5.86
N ALA A 120 21.05 -4.88 5.49
CA ALA A 120 21.23 -5.55 4.21
C ALA A 120 20.17 -5.07 3.20
N PRO A 121 20.44 -5.15 1.88
CA PRO A 121 19.41 -4.92 0.87
C PRO A 121 18.16 -5.78 1.12
N PRO A 122 16.94 -5.26 0.84
CA PRO A 122 15.72 -6.03 1.02
C PRO A 122 15.75 -7.34 0.22
N ASP A 123 15.41 -8.45 0.86
CA ASP A 123 15.31 -9.77 0.23
C ASP A 123 13.92 -9.92 -0.44
N PRO A 124 13.85 -9.97 -1.78
CA PRO A 124 12.58 -10.10 -2.50
C PRO A 124 11.84 -11.41 -2.18
N ALA A 125 12.55 -12.50 -1.89
CA ALA A 125 11.94 -13.78 -1.54
C ALA A 125 11.20 -13.66 -0.21
N ARG A 126 11.88 -13.10 0.80
CA ARG A 126 11.28 -12.86 2.12
C ARG A 126 10.07 -11.94 2.07
N MET A 127 10.15 -10.86 1.30
CA MET A 127 9.01 -9.95 1.11
C MET A 127 7.84 -10.67 0.43
N GLY A 128 8.12 -11.49 -0.59
CA GLY A 128 7.11 -12.29 -1.26
C GLY A 128 6.42 -13.32 -0.36
N GLU A 129 7.14 -13.91 0.60
CA GLU A 129 6.56 -14.79 1.62
C GLU A 129 5.61 -14.04 2.55
N ILE A 130 6.04 -12.88 3.10
CA ILE A 130 5.20 -12.03 3.96
C ILE A 130 3.92 -11.65 3.23
N MET A 131 4.03 -11.19 1.98
CA MET A 131 2.88 -10.85 1.15
C MET A 131 1.88 -12.01 1.03
N LYS A 132 2.36 -13.22 0.72
CA LYS A 132 1.52 -14.40 0.57
C LYS A 132 0.82 -14.81 1.87
N CYS A 133 1.50 -14.71 3.02
CA CYS A 133 0.92 -14.97 4.34
C CYS A 133 -0.27 -14.07 4.64
N HIS A 134 -0.26 -12.84 4.12
CA HIS A 134 -1.34 -11.87 4.28
C HIS A 134 -2.34 -11.86 3.13
N GLY A 135 -2.20 -12.74 2.13
CA GLY A 135 -3.11 -12.87 0.98
C GLY A 135 -2.83 -11.94 -0.21
N LEU A 136 -1.70 -11.23 -0.18
CA LEU A 136 -1.19 -10.48 -1.33
C LEU A 136 -0.37 -11.42 -2.21
N ILE A 137 -0.61 -11.39 -3.51
CA ILE A 137 0.09 -12.25 -4.47
C ILE A 137 1.00 -11.36 -5.33
N PRO A 138 2.33 -11.44 -5.14
CA PRO A 138 3.29 -10.71 -5.97
C PRO A 138 3.08 -10.99 -7.45
N ALA A 139 3.10 -9.95 -8.28
CA ALA A 139 3.11 -10.10 -9.72
C ALA A 139 4.45 -10.70 -10.17
N PRO A 140 4.46 -11.50 -11.26
CA PRO A 140 5.71 -11.91 -11.89
C PRO A 140 6.51 -10.68 -12.33
N SER A 141 7.80 -10.69 -12.04
CA SER A 141 8.80 -9.74 -12.53
C SER A 141 9.08 -9.92 -14.02
#